data_AF-A0A0Q4CNS5-F1
#
_entry.id   AF-A0A0Q4CNS5-F1
#
_cell.length_a   1.000
_cell.length_b   1.000
_cell.length_c   1.000
_cell.angle_alpha   90.00
_cell.angle_beta   90.00
_cell.angle_gamma   90.00
#
_symmetry.space_group_name_H-M   'P 1'
#
loop_
_entity.id
_entity.type
_entity.pdbx_description
1 polymer ?
#
loop_
_entity_poly.entity_id
_entity_poly.type
_entity_poly.pdbx_seq_one_letter_code
_entity_poly.pdbx_strand_id
1 'polypeptide(L)'
;MWLQIHRREAGKLSSDTLERFRFGHEVGRQATAVIPDGVMVSGEPDMQAAIERTAKLMRRQPRQAIFEATFEYEGVLVRVDILEPGEGAYWRAIEVKATRRVKSYHLADLATQLWVMQGCGVQISKAIIRHLAQSVRLASFCGQQVQFVDADVSRIIKRYVRTRSAVAAAARQAVEGAEVVTSTGSQCQKPFACEFMGYCDALEKLPLLKGVLPI
;
A
#
# COMPACT_ATOMS: atom_id res chain seq x y z
N MET A 1 13.47 -0.79 -3.35
CA MET A 1 12.67 -0.61 -4.58
C MET A 1 13.35 -1.22 -5.80
N TRP A 2 14.56 -0.81 -6.23
CA TRP A 2 15.27 -1.49 -7.34
C TRP A 2 15.39 -3.00 -7.12
N LEU A 3 15.87 -3.42 -5.93
CA LEU A 3 15.97 -4.84 -5.55
C LEU A 3 14.62 -5.59 -5.56
N GLN A 4 13.50 -4.89 -5.31
CA GLN A 4 12.16 -5.48 -5.37
C GLN A 4 11.69 -5.75 -6.79
N ILE A 5 12.39 -5.27 -7.82
CA ILE A 5 12.07 -5.52 -9.22
C ILE A 5 13.11 -6.45 -9.83
N HIS A 6 14.39 -6.17 -9.60
CA HIS A 6 15.50 -6.83 -10.32
C HIS A 6 16.20 -7.95 -9.54
N ARG A 7 15.98 -8.04 -8.22
CA ARG A 7 16.63 -9.02 -7.31
C ARG A 7 15.68 -9.49 -6.21
N ARG A 8 14.43 -9.79 -6.56
CA ARG A 8 13.36 -10.14 -5.61
C ARG A 8 13.76 -11.29 -4.69
N GLU A 9 14.47 -12.27 -5.23
CA GLU A 9 14.95 -13.47 -4.55
C GLU A 9 15.93 -13.19 -3.41
N ALA A 10 16.57 -12.02 -3.39
CA ALA A 10 17.46 -11.61 -2.31
C ALA A 10 16.71 -11.14 -1.06
N GLY A 11 15.40 -10.84 -1.18
CA GLY A 11 14.55 -10.39 -0.10
C GLY A 11 14.24 -11.51 0.90
N LYS A 12 14.40 -11.23 2.19
CA LYS A 12 14.06 -12.13 3.28
C LYS A 12 13.18 -11.42 4.31
N LEU A 13 11.95 -11.89 4.45
CA LEU A 13 11.01 -11.42 5.47
C LEU A 13 11.23 -12.16 6.78
N SER A 14 11.23 -11.43 7.90
CA SER A 14 11.24 -12.03 9.24
C SER A 14 9.89 -12.68 9.56
N SER A 15 9.89 -13.62 10.51
CA SER A 15 8.66 -14.21 11.04
C SER A 15 7.69 -13.15 11.57
N ASP A 16 8.19 -12.17 12.33
CA ASP A 16 7.40 -11.03 12.82
C ASP A 16 6.72 -10.25 11.68
N THR A 17 7.43 -10.01 10.58
CA THR A 17 6.85 -9.32 9.42
C THR A 17 5.72 -10.12 8.77
N LEU A 18 5.92 -11.43 8.62
CA LEU A 18 4.89 -12.33 8.08
C LEU A 18 3.66 -12.41 8.98
N GLU A 19 3.85 -12.47 10.30
CA GLU A 19 2.74 -12.45 11.26
C GLU A 19 1.95 -11.13 11.19
N ARG A 20 2.65 -10.00 11.09
CA ARG A 20 2.02 -8.69 10.89
C ARG A 20 1.24 -8.59 9.58
N PHE A 21 1.70 -9.23 8.50
CA PHE A 21 0.94 -9.31 7.25
C PHE A 21 -0.33 -10.14 7.41
N ARG A 22 -0.25 -11.32 8.04
CA ARG A 22 -1.43 -12.16 8.33
C ARG A 22 -2.46 -11.39 9.16
N PHE A 23 -2.01 -10.66 10.17
CA PHE A 23 -2.86 -9.79 10.98
C PHE A 23 -3.50 -8.67 10.18
N GLY A 24 -2.72 -8.01 9.32
CA GLY A 24 -3.24 -7.01 8.38
C GLY A 24 -4.34 -7.55 7.48
N HIS A 25 -4.12 -8.71 6.86
CA HIS A 25 -5.10 -9.36 5.98
C HIS A 25 -6.39 -9.72 6.71
N GLU A 26 -6.30 -10.30 7.91
CA GLU A 26 -7.49 -10.66 8.68
C GLU A 26 -8.25 -9.42 9.19
N VAL A 27 -7.56 -8.34 9.57
CA VAL A 27 -8.21 -7.05 9.85
C VAL A 27 -8.89 -6.49 8.60
N GLY A 28 -8.25 -6.57 7.43
CA GLY A 28 -8.85 -6.19 6.15
C GLY A 28 -10.12 -6.98 5.85
N ARG A 29 -10.08 -8.30 6.01
CA ARG A 29 -11.24 -9.20 5.85
C ARG A 29 -12.39 -8.82 6.78
N GLN A 30 -12.11 -8.51 8.04
CA GLN A 30 -13.15 -8.06 8.98
C GLN A 30 -13.71 -6.70 8.59
N ALA A 31 -12.89 -5.77 8.08
CA ALA A 31 -13.34 -4.46 7.63
C ALA A 31 -14.29 -4.53 6.42
N THR A 32 -14.09 -5.50 5.52
CA THR A 32 -15.00 -5.72 4.38
C THR A 32 -16.25 -6.49 4.79
N ALA A 33 -16.16 -7.42 5.75
CA ALA A 33 -17.27 -8.27 6.18
C ALA A 33 -18.44 -7.50 6.84
N VAL A 34 -18.18 -6.29 7.36
CA VAL A 34 -19.21 -5.44 7.97
C VAL A 34 -19.97 -4.57 6.95
N ILE A 35 -19.56 -4.57 5.69
CA ILE A 35 -20.20 -3.79 4.63
C ILE A 35 -21.09 -4.73 3.80
N PRO A 36 -22.43 -4.56 3.83
CA PRO A 36 -23.33 -5.41 3.08
C PRO A 36 -23.13 -5.20 1.57
N ASP A 37 -23.34 -6.27 0.81
CA ASP A 37 -23.37 -6.28 -0.66
C ASP A 37 -22.11 -5.74 -1.36
N GLY A 38 -21.01 -5.57 -0.63
CA GLY A 38 -19.75 -5.15 -1.22
C GLY A 38 -19.12 -6.26 -2.06
N VAL A 39 -18.45 -5.88 -3.15
CA VAL A 39 -17.92 -6.82 -4.13
C VAL A 39 -16.40 -6.78 -4.13
N MET A 40 -15.79 -7.94 -3.87
CA MET A 40 -14.34 -8.13 -3.96
C MET A 40 -13.85 -8.15 -5.40
N VAL A 41 -12.78 -7.42 -5.69
CA VAL A 41 -12.04 -7.50 -6.95
C VAL A 41 -10.78 -8.35 -6.73
N SER A 42 -10.79 -9.55 -7.33
CA SER A 42 -9.61 -10.43 -7.31
C SER A 42 -8.45 -9.80 -8.09
N GLY A 43 -7.23 -10.04 -7.61
CA GLY A 43 -6.00 -9.79 -8.36
C GLY A 43 -5.69 -10.84 -9.43
N GLU A 44 -6.52 -11.87 -9.54
CA GLU A 44 -6.41 -12.94 -10.53
C GLU A 44 -7.38 -12.72 -11.70
N PRO A 45 -7.05 -13.18 -12.92
CA PRO A 45 -5.77 -13.82 -13.31
C PRO A 45 -4.59 -12.84 -13.36
N ASP A 46 -4.87 -11.55 -13.53
CA ASP A 46 -3.87 -10.50 -13.54
C ASP A 46 -4.48 -9.14 -13.13
N MET A 47 -3.62 -8.14 -12.99
CA MET A 47 -4.03 -6.79 -12.61
C MET A 47 -4.85 -6.07 -13.68
N GLN A 48 -4.69 -6.40 -14.96
CA GLN A 48 -5.46 -5.79 -16.04
C GLN A 48 -6.94 -6.21 -15.94
N ALA A 49 -7.18 -7.50 -15.70
CA ALA A 49 -8.51 -8.02 -15.41
C ALA A 49 -9.13 -7.36 -14.16
N ALA A 50 -8.33 -7.10 -13.12
CA ALA A 50 -8.77 -6.39 -11.92
C ALA A 50 -9.20 -4.93 -12.21
N ILE A 51 -8.44 -4.21 -13.04
CA ILE A 51 -8.78 -2.85 -13.49
C ILE A 51 -10.09 -2.85 -14.28
N GLU A 52 -10.24 -3.75 -15.25
CA GLU A 52 -11.45 -3.87 -16.07
C GLU A 52 -12.68 -4.24 -15.22
N ARG A 53 -12.50 -5.17 -14.28
CA ARG A 53 -13.53 -5.57 -13.32
C ARG A 53 -13.97 -4.39 -12.46
N THR A 54 -13.02 -3.60 -11.96
CA THR A 54 -13.28 -2.39 -11.18
C THR A 54 -14.11 -1.39 -11.99
N ALA A 55 -13.67 -1.08 -13.22
CA ALA A 55 -14.39 -0.15 -14.10
C ALA A 55 -15.83 -0.63 -14.40
N LYS A 56 -16.04 -1.94 -14.61
CA LYS A 56 -17.37 -2.52 -14.80
C LYS A 56 -18.25 -2.37 -13.55
N LEU A 57 -17.70 -2.57 -12.34
CA LEU A 57 -18.45 -2.39 -11.09
C LEU A 57 -18.87 -0.96 -10.86
N MET A 58 -17.99 0.00 -11.14
CA MET A 58 -18.27 1.43 -10.91
C MET A 58 -19.43 1.95 -11.76
N ARG A 59 -19.72 1.33 -12.90
CA ARG A 59 -20.86 1.68 -13.78
C ARG A 59 -22.17 0.98 -13.42
N ARG A 60 -22.16 0.01 -12.50
CA ARG A 60 -23.38 -0.73 -12.13
C ARG A 60 -24.35 0.13 -11.32
N GLN A 61 -25.63 -0.21 -11.45
CA GLN A 61 -26.71 0.31 -10.63
C GLN A 61 -27.48 -0.87 -9.99
N PRO A 62 -27.86 -0.79 -8.71
CA PRO A 62 -27.43 0.25 -7.75
C PRO A 62 -25.91 0.21 -7.52
N ARG A 63 -25.34 1.37 -7.16
CA ARG A 63 -23.92 1.45 -6.78
C ARG A 63 -23.72 0.69 -5.46
N GLN A 64 -22.61 -0.04 -5.36
CA GLN A 64 -22.23 -0.83 -4.18
C GLN A 64 -20.76 -0.61 -3.85
N ALA A 65 -20.34 -0.99 -2.64
CA ALA A 65 -18.94 -0.94 -2.26
C ALA A 65 -18.10 -1.91 -3.12
N ILE A 66 -16.89 -1.49 -3.46
CA ILE A 66 -15.92 -2.31 -4.20
C ILE A 66 -14.71 -2.50 -3.29
N PHE A 67 -14.42 -3.74 -2.93
CA PHE A 67 -13.23 -4.07 -2.14
C PHE A 67 -12.06 -4.36 -3.06
N GLU A 68 -10.89 -3.87 -2.66
CA GLU A 68 -9.65 -3.94 -3.42
C GLU A 68 -9.79 -3.40 -4.86
N ALA A 69 -10.58 -2.33 -5.00
CA ALA A 69 -10.80 -1.64 -6.28
C ALA A 69 -9.45 -1.22 -6.87
N THR A 70 -9.19 -1.66 -8.11
CA THR A 70 -7.87 -1.57 -8.72
C THR A 70 -7.85 -0.49 -9.81
N PHE A 71 -6.84 0.38 -9.75
CA PHE A 71 -6.66 1.49 -10.67
C PHE A 71 -5.19 1.60 -11.07
N GLU A 72 -4.95 2.13 -12.28
CA GLU A 72 -3.62 2.45 -12.76
C GLU A 72 -3.61 3.84 -13.41
N TYR A 73 -2.60 4.63 -13.05
CA TYR A 73 -2.37 5.95 -13.63
C TYR A 73 -0.87 6.19 -13.74
N GLU A 74 -0.42 6.56 -14.94
CA GLU A 74 1.00 6.77 -15.28
C GLU A 74 1.94 5.62 -14.81
N GLY A 75 1.52 4.37 -15.01
CA GLY A 75 2.31 3.19 -14.62
C GLY A 75 2.40 2.95 -13.10
N VAL A 76 1.60 3.66 -12.30
CA VAL A 76 1.43 3.38 -10.87
C VAL A 76 0.10 2.67 -10.66
N LEU A 77 0.19 1.42 -10.23
CA LEU A 77 -0.96 0.61 -9.88
C LEU A 77 -1.27 0.70 -8.38
N VAL A 78 -2.55 0.87 -8.05
CA VAL A 78 -3.03 0.84 -6.66
C VAL A 78 -4.24 -0.08 -6.54
N ARG A 79 -4.36 -0.68 -5.36
CA ARG A 79 -5.55 -1.41 -4.91
C ARG A 79 -6.08 -0.70 -3.67
N VAL A 80 -7.32 -0.24 -3.73
CA VAL A 80 -7.97 0.52 -2.66
C VAL A 80 -8.75 -0.47 -1.82
N ASP A 81 -8.44 -0.58 -0.53
CA ASP A 81 -9.05 -1.58 0.36
C ASP A 81 -10.58 -1.58 0.24
N ILE A 82 -11.19 -0.39 0.34
CA ILE A 82 -12.63 -0.21 0.24
C ILE A 82 -12.95 1.10 -0.51
N LEU A 83 -13.69 0.99 -1.61
CA LEU A 83 -14.24 2.10 -2.36
C LEU A 83 -15.77 2.11 -2.25
N GLU A 84 -16.32 3.02 -1.46
CA GLU A 84 -17.75 3.10 -1.15
C GLU A 84 -18.47 4.18 -1.97
N PRO A 85 -19.72 3.97 -2.41
CA PRO A 85 -20.53 5.04 -2.98
C PRO A 85 -20.71 6.19 -1.99
N GLY A 86 -20.47 7.41 -2.46
CA GLY A 86 -20.85 8.65 -1.78
C GLY A 86 -22.11 9.27 -2.40
N GLU A 87 -22.43 10.50 -2.01
CA GLU A 87 -23.53 11.26 -2.60
C GLU A 87 -23.33 11.49 -4.11
N GLY A 88 -24.40 11.34 -4.89
CA GLY A 88 -24.37 11.55 -6.34
C GLY A 88 -23.40 10.61 -7.05
N ALA A 89 -22.43 11.19 -7.77
CA ALA A 89 -21.39 10.45 -8.50
C ALA A 89 -20.10 10.22 -7.70
N TYR A 90 -20.00 10.79 -6.49
CA TYR A 90 -18.77 10.72 -5.70
C TYR A 90 -18.56 9.35 -5.07
N TRP A 91 -17.31 9.03 -4.76
CA TRP A 91 -16.88 7.86 -3.99
C TRP A 91 -16.17 8.28 -2.70
N ARG A 92 -16.17 7.37 -1.71
CA ARG A 92 -15.40 7.46 -0.48
C ARG A 92 -14.31 6.40 -0.54
N ALA A 93 -13.05 6.82 -0.41
CA ALA A 93 -11.92 5.91 -0.34
C ALA A 93 -11.57 5.64 1.12
N ILE A 94 -11.53 4.37 1.51
CA ILE A 94 -11.24 3.94 2.88
C ILE A 94 -10.03 3.01 2.84
N GLU A 95 -8.97 3.42 3.54
CA GLU A 95 -7.76 2.63 3.76
C GLU A 95 -7.82 1.98 5.15
N VAL A 96 -7.70 0.66 5.23
CA VAL A 96 -7.80 -0.12 6.46
C VAL A 96 -6.42 -0.37 7.03
N LYS A 97 -6.19 0.04 8.28
CA LYS A 97 -4.90 -0.13 8.96
C LYS A 97 -5.08 -0.88 10.27
N ALA A 98 -4.38 -2.00 10.41
CA ALA A 98 -4.30 -2.81 11.63
C ALA A 98 -3.45 -2.13 12.74
N THR A 99 -3.80 -0.89 13.09
CA THR A 99 -3.09 -0.04 14.05
C THR A 99 -4.10 0.75 14.87
N ARG A 100 -3.68 1.35 15.99
CA ARG A 100 -4.57 2.13 16.88
C ARG A 100 -4.73 3.61 16.52
N ARG A 101 -3.86 4.12 15.64
CA ARG A 101 -3.78 5.56 15.34
C ARG A 101 -3.30 5.74 13.91
N VAL A 102 -3.77 6.82 13.29
CA VAL A 102 -3.25 7.28 12.00
C VAL A 102 -1.77 7.61 12.12
N LYS A 103 -0.97 7.14 11.17
CA LYS A 103 0.47 7.42 11.06
C LYS A 103 0.74 8.13 9.73
N SER A 104 1.85 8.86 9.66
CA SER A 104 2.22 9.65 8.47
C SER A 104 2.32 8.81 7.19
N TYR A 105 2.85 7.58 7.28
CA TYR A 105 2.94 6.70 6.13
C TYR A 105 1.56 6.18 5.68
N HIS A 106 0.58 6.02 6.58
CA HIS A 106 -0.79 5.69 6.16
C HIS A 106 -1.39 6.80 5.28
N LEU A 107 -1.11 8.08 5.62
CA LEU A 107 -1.52 9.22 4.79
C LEU A 107 -0.81 9.22 3.44
N ALA A 108 0.46 8.79 3.39
CA ALA A 108 1.22 8.68 2.16
C ALA A 108 0.67 7.57 1.25
N ASP A 109 0.33 6.41 1.82
CA ASP A 109 -0.28 5.27 1.09
C ASP A 109 -1.61 5.69 0.44
N LEU A 110 -2.56 6.18 1.25
CA LEU A 110 -3.86 6.63 0.75
C LEU A 110 -3.72 7.83 -0.20
N ALA A 111 -2.73 8.71 -0.01
CA ALA A 111 -2.50 9.80 -0.95
C ALA A 111 -2.10 9.30 -2.34
N THR A 112 -1.29 8.23 -2.42
CA THR A 112 -0.92 7.61 -3.70
C THR A 112 -2.16 7.00 -4.35
N GLN A 113 -3.01 6.30 -3.60
CA GLN A 113 -4.28 5.77 -4.08
C GLN A 113 -5.20 6.88 -4.63
N LEU A 114 -5.37 7.97 -3.88
CA LEU A 114 -6.18 9.12 -4.31
C LEU A 114 -5.63 9.76 -5.59
N TRP A 115 -4.32 9.96 -5.68
CA TRP A 115 -3.70 10.54 -6.87
C TRP A 115 -3.94 9.68 -8.11
N VAL A 116 -3.78 8.35 -8.00
CA VAL A 116 -4.07 7.43 -9.10
C VAL A 116 -5.55 7.46 -9.47
N MET A 117 -6.46 7.31 -8.50
CA MET A 117 -7.90 7.36 -8.76
C MET A 117 -8.34 8.67 -9.42
N GLN A 118 -7.83 9.81 -8.95
CA GLN A 118 -8.13 11.12 -9.53
C GLN A 118 -7.57 11.24 -10.94
N GLY A 119 -6.38 10.71 -11.21
CA GLY A 119 -5.80 10.61 -12.55
C GLY A 119 -6.65 9.75 -13.50
N CYS A 120 -7.33 8.73 -12.98
CA CYS A 120 -8.33 7.94 -13.72
C CYS A 120 -9.71 8.62 -13.85
N GLY A 121 -9.88 9.86 -13.37
CA GLY A 121 -11.14 10.60 -13.42
C GLY A 121 -12.15 10.26 -12.32
N VAL A 122 -11.76 9.51 -11.29
CA VAL A 122 -12.65 9.16 -10.18
C VAL A 122 -12.85 10.34 -9.24
N GLN A 123 -14.10 10.72 -9.00
CA GLN A 123 -14.45 11.80 -8.07
C GLN A 123 -14.53 11.28 -6.63
N ILE A 124 -13.58 11.68 -5.78
CA ILE A 124 -13.53 11.29 -4.37
C ILE A 124 -14.05 12.42 -3.47
N SER A 125 -15.10 12.17 -2.70
CA SER A 125 -15.64 13.12 -1.71
C SER A 125 -15.00 12.97 -0.33
N LYS A 126 -14.64 11.74 0.07
CA LYS A 126 -13.96 11.47 1.35
C LYS A 126 -12.78 10.53 1.21
N ALA A 127 -11.75 10.81 2.00
CA ALA A 127 -10.60 9.95 2.23
C ALA A 127 -10.55 9.59 3.71
N ILE A 128 -10.62 8.31 4.02
CA ILE A 128 -10.79 7.80 5.38
C ILE A 128 -9.67 6.81 5.68
N ILE A 129 -9.09 6.92 6.87
CA ILE A 129 -8.27 5.85 7.43
C ILE A 129 -9.09 5.14 8.49
N ARG A 130 -9.50 3.92 8.19
CA ARG A 130 -10.16 3.01 9.12
C ARG A 130 -9.10 2.29 9.92
N HIS A 131 -9.13 2.42 11.25
CA HIS A 131 -8.13 1.81 12.12
C HIS A 131 -8.78 1.16 13.35
N LEU A 132 -8.00 0.39 14.10
CA LEU A 132 -8.51 -0.32 15.28
C LEU A 132 -8.84 0.67 16.40
N ALA A 133 -10.01 0.49 17.03
CA ALA A 133 -10.41 1.25 18.21
C ALA A 133 -9.51 0.91 19.42
N GLN A 134 -9.08 -0.35 19.52
CA GLN A 134 -8.35 -0.90 20.66
C GLN A 134 -7.13 -1.70 20.20
N SER A 135 -6.17 -1.92 21.10
CA SER A 135 -4.99 -2.74 20.81
C SER A 135 -5.39 -4.19 20.82
N VAL A 136 -5.03 -4.91 19.77
CA VAL A 136 -5.21 -6.35 19.68
C VAL A 136 -3.84 -7.00 19.76
N ARG A 137 -3.69 -8.03 20.60
CA ARG A 137 -2.44 -8.79 20.68
C ARG A 137 -2.37 -9.76 19.52
N LEU A 138 -1.31 -9.63 18.73
CA LEU A 138 -1.06 -10.44 17.53
C LEU A 138 -1.09 -11.94 17.84
N ALA A 139 -0.41 -12.37 18.91
CA ALA A 139 -0.36 -13.77 19.35
C ALA A 139 -1.72 -14.35 19.77
N SER A 140 -2.72 -13.51 20.04
CA SER A 140 -4.06 -13.93 20.46
C SER A 140 -5.10 -13.74 19.36
N PHE A 141 -4.69 -13.26 18.18
CA PHE A 141 -5.60 -12.93 17.10
C PHE A 141 -5.94 -14.18 16.28
N CYS A 142 -6.77 -15.05 16.85
CA CYS A 142 -7.43 -16.12 16.12
C CYS A 142 -8.94 -15.98 16.35
N GLY A 143 -9.67 -15.53 15.33
CA GLY A 143 -11.14 -15.40 15.37
C GLY A 143 -11.70 -14.26 16.23
N GLN A 144 -10.86 -13.40 16.81
CA GLN A 144 -11.33 -12.25 17.58
C GLN A 144 -11.89 -11.16 16.64
N GLN A 145 -13.12 -10.72 16.91
CA GLN A 145 -13.70 -9.55 16.24
C GLN A 145 -13.01 -8.26 16.71
N VAL A 146 -12.71 -7.38 15.77
CA VAL A 146 -12.15 -6.05 16.06
C VAL A 146 -13.19 -4.95 15.88
N GLN A 147 -13.01 -3.88 16.65
CA GLN A 147 -13.77 -2.65 16.48
C GLN A 147 -12.96 -1.64 15.68
N PHE A 148 -13.63 -0.94 14.77
CA PHE A 148 -13.03 0.06 13.90
C PHE A 148 -13.41 1.49 14.32
N VAL A 149 -12.51 2.42 14.06
CA VAL A 149 -12.71 3.87 14.12
C VAL A 149 -12.27 4.45 12.79
N ASP A 150 -13.09 5.34 12.24
CA ASP A 150 -12.81 6.04 10.99
C ASP A 150 -12.26 7.43 11.27
N ALA A 151 -11.07 7.71 10.73
CA ALA A 151 -10.51 9.05 10.72
C ALA A 151 -10.68 9.67 9.33
N ASP A 152 -11.52 10.71 9.23
CA ASP A 152 -11.65 11.51 8.01
C ASP A 152 -10.40 12.38 7.82
N VAL A 153 -9.60 12.06 6.81
CA VAL A 153 -8.34 12.73 6.50
C VAL A 153 -8.43 13.59 5.23
N SER A 154 -9.63 13.81 4.70
CA SER A 154 -9.88 14.46 3.40
C SER A 154 -9.21 15.84 3.28
N ARG A 155 -9.13 16.60 4.37
CA ARG A 155 -8.47 17.91 4.38
C ARG A 155 -6.95 17.79 4.42
N ILE A 156 -6.41 17.00 5.34
CA ILE A 156 -4.96 16.92 5.58
C ILE A 156 -4.24 16.19 4.46
N ILE A 157 -4.90 15.24 3.79
CA ILE A 157 -4.30 14.40 2.76
C ILE A 157 -3.99 15.17 1.47
N LYS A 158 -4.68 16.29 1.20
CA LYS A 158 -4.47 17.12 -0.01
C LYS A 158 -3.00 17.51 -0.20
N ARG A 159 -2.29 17.83 0.88
CA ARG A 159 -0.86 18.18 0.81
C ARG A 159 0.02 17.00 0.41
N TYR A 160 -0.36 15.78 0.79
CA TYR A 160 0.34 14.55 0.39
C TYR A 160 0.03 14.23 -1.07
N VAL A 161 -1.22 14.36 -1.51
CA VAL A 161 -1.64 14.12 -2.91
C VAL A 161 -0.86 15.01 -3.87
N ARG A 162 -0.67 16.30 -3.54
CA ARG A 162 0.10 17.25 -4.36
C ARG A 162 1.54 16.83 -4.67
N THR A 163 2.15 15.99 -3.83
CA THR A 163 3.53 15.53 -4.05
C THR A 163 3.60 14.20 -4.80
N ARG A 164 2.48 13.53 -5.08
CA ARG A 164 2.49 12.13 -5.55
C ARG A 164 3.06 11.98 -6.96
N SER A 165 2.82 12.94 -7.86
CA SER A 165 3.44 12.91 -9.19
C SER A 165 4.98 12.91 -9.11
N ALA A 166 5.58 13.76 -8.26
CA ALA A 166 7.03 13.77 -8.05
C ALA A 166 7.54 12.47 -7.40
N VAL A 167 6.81 11.94 -6.42
CA VAL A 167 7.14 10.65 -5.78
C VAL A 167 7.07 9.50 -6.79
N ALA A 168 6.06 9.46 -7.64
CA ALA A 168 5.91 8.46 -8.69
C ALA A 168 7.04 8.55 -9.73
N ALA A 169 7.40 9.77 -10.16
CA ALA A 169 8.51 9.98 -11.08
C ALA A 169 9.84 9.52 -10.48
N ALA A 170 10.13 9.90 -9.22
CA ALA A 170 11.33 9.42 -8.51
C ALA A 170 11.32 7.90 -8.34
N ALA A 171 10.14 7.29 -8.14
CA ALA A 171 10.00 5.86 -8.03
C ALA A 171 10.34 5.14 -9.34
N ARG A 172 9.83 5.62 -10.47
CA ARG A 172 10.18 5.09 -11.80
C ARG A 172 11.68 5.18 -12.06
N GLN A 173 12.28 6.36 -11.83
CA GLN A 173 13.73 6.55 -11.99
C GLN A 173 14.55 5.57 -11.15
N ALA A 174 14.18 5.32 -9.90
CA ALA A 174 14.91 4.41 -9.03
C ALA A 174 14.67 2.92 -9.35
N VAL A 175 13.61 2.57 -10.10
CA VAL A 175 13.40 1.21 -10.63
C VAL A 175 14.15 1.00 -11.94
N GLU A 176 14.15 1.99 -12.84
CA GLU A 176 14.77 1.91 -14.17
C GLU A 176 16.27 2.17 -14.15
N GLY A 177 16.76 2.89 -13.12
CA GLY A 177 18.16 3.24 -12.96
C GLY A 177 19.05 2.07 -12.51
N ALA A 178 20.26 2.41 -12.11
CA ALA A 178 21.21 1.46 -11.53
C ALA A 178 20.82 1.08 -10.10
N GLU A 179 21.30 -0.09 -9.67
CA GLU A 179 21.24 -0.48 -8.27
C GLU A 179 21.89 0.59 -7.38
N VAL A 180 21.17 1.04 -6.36
CA VAL A 180 21.68 2.06 -5.44
C VAL A 180 22.67 1.40 -4.48
N VAL A 181 23.94 1.78 -4.59
CA VAL A 181 25.00 1.38 -3.65
C VAL A 181 25.07 2.42 -2.53
N THR A 182 24.48 2.08 -1.37
CA THR A 182 24.52 2.91 -0.17
C THR A 182 24.73 2.02 1.05
N SER A 183 25.45 2.53 2.05
CA SER A 183 25.65 1.80 3.29
C SER A 183 24.34 1.57 4.04
N THR A 184 24.22 0.40 4.68
CA THR A 184 23.14 0.05 5.60
C THR A 184 23.06 1.05 6.75
N GLY A 185 21.84 1.32 7.24
CA GLY A 185 21.64 2.34 8.25
C GLY A 185 20.19 2.47 8.70
N SER A 186 19.84 3.64 9.23
CA SER A 186 18.51 3.89 9.81
C SER A 186 17.34 3.68 8.81
N GLN A 187 17.60 3.86 7.52
CA GLN A 187 16.66 3.59 6.43
C GLN A 187 16.29 2.11 6.30
N CYS A 188 17.14 1.20 6.80
CA CYS A 188 16.91 -0.24 6.76
C CYS A 188 15.98 -0.71 7.89
N GLN A 189 15.61 0.16 8.82
CA GLN A 189 14.83 -0.19 10.02
C GLN A 189 13.52 0.60 10.15
N LYS A 190 13.31 1.65 9.36
CA LYS A 190 12.18 2.57 9.49
C LYS A 190 11.39 2.70 8.19
N PRO A 191 10.04 2.70 8.23
CA PRO A 191 9.19 2.38 9.38
C PRO A 191 9.14 0.88 9.72
N PHE A 192 9.69 0.03 8.85
CA PHE A 192 9.78 -1.41 9.01
C PHE A 192 11.19 -1.88 8.62
N ALA A 193 11.56 -3.07 9.07
CA ALA A 193 12.81 -3.71 8.66
C ALA A 193 12.83 -3.96 7.14
N CYS A 194 13.93 -3.60 6.50
CA CYS A 194 14.15 -3.82 5.08
C CYS A 194 14.43 -5.31 4.81
N GLU A 195 13.65 -5.92 3.91
CA GLU A 195 13.80 -7.33 3.53
C GLU A 195 15.14 -7.63 2.83
N PHE A 196 15.83 -6.63 2.30
CA PHE A 196 17.13 -6.78 1.62
C PHE A 196 18.33 -6.46 2.51
N MET A 197 18.13 -6.22 3.81
CA MET A 197 19.23 -5.83 4.70
C MET A 197 20.37 -6.86 4.70
N GLY A 198 20.05 -8.16 4.68
CA GLY A 198 21.06 -9.22 4.60
C GLY A 198 21.82 -9.25 3.27
N TYR A 199 21.20 -8.82 2.18
CA TYR A 199 21.87 -8.69 0.87
C TYR A 199 22.87 -7.52 0.89
N CYS A 200 22.44 -6.34 1.33
CA CYS A 200 23.30 -5.16 1.44
C CYS A 200 24.48 -5.40 2.41
N ASP A 201 24.23 -6.00 3.58
CA ASP A 201 25.26 -6.33 4.58
C ASP A 201 26.30 -7.33 4.04
N ALA A 202 25.88 -8.29 3.22
CA ALA A 202 26.82 -9.22 2.58
C ALA A 202 27.73 -8.50 1.56
N LEU A 203 27.19 -7.56 0.78
CA LEU A 203 27.96 -6.75 -0.16
C LEU A 203 28.99 -5.85 0.54
N GLU A 204 28.64 -5.28 1.69
CA GLU A 204 29.56 -4.45 2.49
C GLU A 204 30.72 -5.25 3.09
N LYS A 205 30.49 -6.53 3.36
CA LYS A 205 31.49 -7.46 3.91
C LYS A 205 32.36 -8.11 2.84
N LEU A 206 32.01 -7.97 1.56
CA LEU A 206 32.91 -8.40 0.50
C LEU A 206 34.22 -7.62 0.65
N PRO A 207 35.38 -8.30 0.69
CA PRO A 207 36.64 -7.59 0.68
C PRO A 207 36.65 -6.76 -0.61
N LEU A 208 36.67 -5.43 -0.46
CA LEU A 208 37.06 -4.54 -1.55
C LEU A 208 38.30 -5.20 -2.18
N LEU A 209 38.31 -5.38 -3.50
CA LEU A 209 39.56 -5.58 -4.22
C LEU A 209 40.46 -4.38 -3.86
N LYS A 210 41.26 -4.55 -2.79
CA LYS A 210 42.32 -3.64 -2.41
C LYS A 210 43.36 -3.79 -3.51
N GLY A 211 43.27 -2.89 -4.49
CA GLY A 211 44.31 -2.63 -5.48
C GLY A 211 44.11 -3.34 -6.82
N VAL A 212 43.45 -2.67 -7.76
CA VAL A 212 43.94 -2.56 -9.15
C VAL A 212 43.50 -1.19 -9.70
N LEU A 213 44.32 -0.17 -9.46
CA LEU A 213 44.54 0.91 -10.43
C LEU A 213 46.05 0.91 -10.69
N PRO A 214 46.52 0.51 -11.88
CA PRO A 214 47.87 0.87 -12.29
C PRO A 214 47.89 2.35 -12.70
N ILE A 215 49.03 2.96 -12.37
CA ILE A 215 49.44 4.35 -12.59
C ILE A 215 49.25 4.76 -14.05
#